data_AF-A0A6G4VBM9-F1
#
_entry.id   AF-A0A6G4VBM9-F1
#
_cell.length_a   1.000
_cell.length_b   1.000
_cell.length_c   1.000
_cell.angle_alpha   90.00
_cell.angle_beta   90.00
_cell.angle_gamma   90.00
#
_symmetry.space_group_name_H-M   'P 1'
#
loop_
_entity.id
_entity.type
_entity.pdbx_description
1 polymer ?
#
loop_
_entity_poly.entity_id
_entity_poly.type
_entity_poly.pdbx_seq_one_letter_code
_entity_poly.pdbx_strand_id
1 'polypeptide(L)'
;MTDGRDLIERIGKLRPAHRHTGQPLHRPLLLLWAMAQAVHGRPREQPWSVVKEAVGPLLTAFAGSADGQQDVLYPFWALQRNKLWEVADSADLPLTSQGRRPKLSALDEANPLAGLPKQDYDRLTEDLELAAWAVSTLLLRFFTPTPALLLEALGLKELMSGQIATCLRPLPGEPYPHRNAIADVYGGNRVLGITPLADGILTVYSDDKGPYADQRIPEMDWIAYTGDGLSGHQTLTAGNRSMAEYQEQQKALRYWHKPHKGHWTFETWAVIVQRRLRWGRGQDGQQRREFVWILAPVPSPVQETWSPEVIEALEQDDGQLHDDSLDVIPIEVDSTAKPKRTSASEKYKQLAAAARRTAADRTHKSKLAQMERYLRSPAAREAVILRSAGCCENPLCMGHPLERTDADAPILEVDHVNGLARTGQDVPEVMIALCPNCHALKTRGRNRRELQKQLRAVARSRHQAFMQGE
;
A
#
# COMPACT_ATOMS: atom_id res chain seq x y z
N MET A 1 -26.24 -11.63 -7.24
CA MET A 1 -24.97 -10.96 -6.86
C MET A 1 -24.41 -10.02 -7.94
N THR A 2 -24.78 -10.13 -9.22
CA THR A 2 -24.28 -9.27 -10.31
C THR A 2 -24.85 -7.84 -10.32
N ASP A 3 -26.05 -7.61 -9.79
CA ASP A 3 -26.70 -6.28 -9.85
C ASP A 3 -26.16 -5.28 -8.82
N GLY A 4 -25.69 -5.72 -7.64
CA GLY A 4 -25.10 -4.87 -6.57
C GLY A 4 -23.84 -4.14 -6.99
N ARG A 5 -23.12 -4.75 -7.93
CA ARG A 5 -21.84 -4.27 -8.42
C ARG A 5 -21.95 -2.95 -9.18
N ASP A 6 -23.03 -2.71 -9.91
CA ASP A 6 -23.13 -1.52 -10.77
C ASP A 6 -23.18 -0.22 -9.94
N LEU A 7 -23.95 -0.20 -8.84
CA LEU A 7 -23.98 0.95 -7.93
C LEU A 7 -22.61 1.21 -7.29
N ILE A 8 -21.98 0.17 -6.74
CA ILE A 8 -20.65 0.27 -6.12
C ILE A 8 -19.60 0.75 -7.15
N GLU A 9 -19.67 0.26 -8.39
CA GLU A 9 -18.78 0.69 -9.46
C GLU A 9 -18.99 2.17 -9.82
N ARG A 10 -20.24 2.64 -9.91
CA ARG A 10 -20.55 4.05 -10.14
C ARG A 10 -20.07 4.94 -8.99
N ILE A 11 -20.22 4.51 -7.74
CA ILE A 11 -19.63 5.18 -6.56
C ILE A 11 -18.11 5.21 -6.66
N GLY A 12 -17.46 4.09 -7.00
CA GLY A 12 -16.02 3.97 -7.13
C GLY A 12 -15.40 4.92 -8.16
N LYS A 13 -16.16 5.24 -9.22
CA LYS A 13 -15.77 6.22 -10.25
C LYS A 13 -15.78 7.67 -9.75
N LEU A 14 -16.43 7.98 -8.62
CA LEU A 14 -16.30 9.29 -7.99
C LEU A 14 -14.86 9.48 -7.53
N ARG A 15 -14.22 10.58 -7.94
CA ARG A 15 -12.84 10.90 -7.56
C ARG A 15 -12.83 11.81 -6.33
N PRO A 16 -12.07 11.48 -5.27
CA PRO A 16 -11.69 12.44 -4.23
C PRO A 16 -10.96 13.64 -4.87
N ALA A 17 -11.03 14.82 -4.27
CA ALA A 17 -10.27 15.95 -4.76
C ALA A 17 -8.79 15.76 -4.41
N HIS A 18 -7.91 16.15 -5.34
CA HIS A 18 -6.47 16.23 -5.11
C HIS A 18 -6.05 17.48 -4.30
N ARG A 19 -6.99 18.31 -3.83
CA ARG A 19 -6.72 19.57 -3.12
C ARG A 19 -7.69 19.76 -1.95
N HIS A 20 -7.20 20.38 -0.88
CA HIS A 20 -7.96 20.75 0.32
C HIS A 20 -9.07 21.81 0.11
N THR A 21 -9.22 22.39 -1.09
CA THR A 21 -10.20 23.46 -1.34
C THR A 21 -11.59 22.92 -1.70
N GLY A 22 -12.44 22.77 -0.69
CA GLY A 22 -13.90 22.99 -0.69
C GLY A 22 -14.83 22.02 -1.43
N GLN A 23 -14.50 21.48 -2.61
CA GLN A 23 -15.49 20.79 -3.46
C GLN A 23 -15.59 19.25 -3.37
N PRO A 24 -14.65 18.45 -2.81
CA PRO A 24 -14.71 17.00 -2.92
C PRO A 24 -15.93 16.37 -2.26
N LEU A 25 -16.42 16.98 -1.18
CA LEU A 25 -17.42 16.37 -0.31
C LEU A 25 -18.86 16.64 -0.75
N HIS A 26 -19.10 17.56 -1.69
CA HIS A 26 -20.46 17.95 -2.06
C HIS A 26 -21.25 16.79 -2.68
N ARG A 27 -20.65 16.14 -3.69
CA ARG A 27 -21.24 14.97 -4.36
C ARG A 27 -21.43 13.76 -3.44
N PRO A 28 -20.40 13.30 -2.70
CA PRO A 28 -20.58 12.16 -1.80
C PRO A 28 -21.52 12.48 -0.65
N LEU A 29 -21.63 13.73 -0.17
CA LEU A 29 -22.57 14.10 0.89
C LEU A 29 -24.03 14.05 0.44
N LEU A 30 -24.35 14.60 -0.74
CA LEU A 30 -25.69 14.47 -1.33
C LEU A 30 -26.05 13.00 -1.54
N LEU A 31 -25.11 12.21 -2.06
CA LEU A 31 -25.33 10.79 -2.29
C LEU A 31 -25.53 10.01 -0.98
N LEU A 32 -24.76 10.34 0.06
CA LEU A 32 -24.90 9.73 1.39
C LEU A 32 -26.26 10.08 2.02
N TRP A 33 -26.71 11.34 1.89
CA TRP A 33 -28.04 11.75 2.31
C TRP A 33 -29.14 10.97 1.57
N ALA A 34 -28.99 10.80 0.26
CA ALA A 34 -29.96 10.08 -0.56
C ALA A 34 -30.04 8.58 -0.22
N MET A 35 -28.91 7.94 0.05
CA MET A 35 -28.86 6.57 0.56
C MET A 35 -29.55 6.45 1.92
N ALA A 36 -29.36 7.44 2.80
CA ALA A 36 -30.08 7.49 4.07
C ALA A 36 -31.61 7.60 3.86
N GLN A 37 -32.07 8.40 2.88
CA GLN A 37 -33.50 8.45 2.55
C GLN A 37 -34.04 7.07 2.15
N ALA A 38 -33.31 6.34 1.30
CA ALA A 38 -33.70 5.00 0.86
C ALA A 38 -33.73 3.97 1.99
N VAL A 39 -32.72 3.98 2.87
CA VAL A 39 -32.63 3.11 4.06
C VAL A 39 -33.82 3.33 5.00
N HIS A 40 -34.25 4.59 5.15
CA HIS A 40 -35.40 4.96 5.99
C HIS A 40 -36.75 4.82 5.26
N GLY A 41 -36.79 4.28 4.03
CA GLY A 41 -38.01 4.10 3.25
C GLY A 41 -38.73 5.41 2.88
N ARG A 42 -38.01 6.54 2.82
CA ARG A 42 -38.57 7.85 2.45
C ARG A 42 -38.75 7.95 0.93
N PRO A 43 -39.68 8.80 0.43
CA PRO A 43 -39.92 8.91 -1.01
C PRO A 43 -38.64 9.04 -1.84
N ARG A 44 -38.52 8.21 -2.89
CA ARG A 44 -37.35 8.15 -3.78
C ARG A 44 -37.00 9.50 -4.38
N GLU A 45 -38.03 10.16 -4.92
CA GLU A 45 -37.92 11.48 -5.52
C GLU A 45 -38.45 12.53 -4.56
N GLN A 46 -37.69 13.61 -4.40
CA GLN A 46 -38.05 14.76 -3.59
C GLN A 46 -37.92 16.04 -4.42
N PRO A 47 -38.77 17.05 -4.19
CA PRO A 47 -38.65 18.33 -4.85
C PRO A 47 -37.30 19.00 -4.54
N TRP A 48 -36.75 19.72 -5.51
CA TRP A 48 -35.52 20.51 -5.35
C TRP A 48 -35.49 21.34 -4.06
N SER A 49 -36.59 22.00 -3.70
CA SER A 49 -36.70 22.80 -2.47
C SER A 49 -36.43 21.97 -1.20
N VAL A 50 -36.99 20.76 -1.12
CA VAL A 50 -36.82 19.84 0.02
C VAL A 50 -35.37 19.35 0.10
N VAL A 51 -34.78 18.98 -1.05
CA VAL A 51 -33.38 18.55 -1.10
C VAL A 51 -32.45 19.69 -0.69
N LYS A 52 -32.72 20.92 -1.16
CA LYS A 52 -31.96 22.13 -0.84
C LYS A 52 -31.98 22.43 0.66
N GLU A 53 -33.15 22.36 1.29
CA GLU A 53 -33.32 22.61 2.73
C GLU A 53 -32.68 21.51 3.59
N ALA A 54 -32.77 20.24 3.17
CA ALA A 54 -32.22 19.12 3.92
C ALA A 54 -30.69 18.99 3.79
N VAL A 55 -30.15 19.20 2.59
CA VAL A 55 -28.73 18.96 2.28
C VAL A 55 -27.88 20.22 2.50
N GLY A 56 -28.44 21.42 2.36
CA GLY A 56 -27.74 22.67 2.58
C GLY A 56 -27.02 22.75 3.93
N PRO A 57 -27.71 22.50 5.07
CA PRO A 57 -27.07 22.49 6.39
C PRO A 57 -25.95 21.45 6.51
N LEU A 58 -26.10 20.29 5.85
CA LEU A 58 -25.05 19.25 5.84
C LEU A 58 -23.80 19.74 5.09
N LEU A 59 -23.97 20.44 3.95
CA LEU A 59 -22.83 20.98 3.20
C LEU A 59 -22.09 22.06 4.00
N THR A 60 -22.81 22.92 4.71
CA THR A 60 -22.19 23.90 5.61
C THR A 60 -21.43 23.21 6.75
N ALA A 61 -22.04 22.21 7.40
CA ALA A 61 -21.45 21.54 8.55
C ALA A 61 -20.26 20.62 8.20
N PHE A 62 -20.32 19.91 7.08
CA PHE A 62 -19.39 18.81 6.77
C PHE A 62 -18.58 19.00 5.49
N ALA A 63 -18.89 19.98 4.65
CA ALA A 63 -18.18 20.24 3.40
C ALA A 63 -17.54 21.64 3.31
N GLY A 64 -17.58 22.44 4.39
CA GLY A 64 -16.98 23.77 4.44
C GLY A 64 -17.63 24.78 3.51
N SER A 65 -18.90 24.58 3.14
CA SER A 65 -19.65 25.49 2.28
C SER A 65 -20.07 26.75 3.05
N ALA A 66 -19.79 27.91 2.47
CA ALA A 66 -20.20 29.21 3.01
C ALA A 66 -21.71 29.47 2.83
N ASP A 67 -22.29 28.97 1.73
CA ASP A 67 -23.72 28.99 1.46
C ASP A 67 -24.16 27.60 1.00
N GLY A 68 -24.46 26.76 1.99
CA GLY A 68 -24.79 25.36 1.79
C GLY A 68 -25.97 25.17 0.85
N GLN A 69 -27.00 26.01 0.97
CA GLN A 69 -28.22 25.91 0.16
C GLN A 69 -27.95 26.24 -1.31
N GLN A 70 -27.14 27.26 -1.59
CA GLN A 70 -26.74 27.56 -2.95
C GLN A 70 -25.81 26.46 -3.52
N ASP A 71 -24.93 25.91 -2.68
CA ASP A 71 -23.94 24.92 -3.09
C ASP A 71 -24.54 23.53 -3.37
N VAL A 72 -25.77 23.22 -2.92
CA VAL A 72 -26.51 21.99 -3.29
C VAL A 72 -26.68 21.86 -4.81
N LEU A 73 -26.73 22.97 -5.54
CA LEU A 73 -26.95 22.97 -7.00
C LEU A 73 -25.87 22.17 -7.74
N TYR A 74 -24.63 22.26 -7.28
CA TYR A 74 -23.52 21.55 -7.92
C TYR A 74 -23.67 20.02 -7.85
N PRO A 75 -23.74 19.38 -6.67
CA PRO A 75 -23.90 17.93 -6.60
C PRO A 75 -25.24 17.44 -7.17
N PHE A 76 -26.32 18.21 -7.00
CA PHE A 76 -27.64 17.88 -7.53
C PHE A 76 -27.62 17.73 -9.05
N TRP A 77 -26.89 18.60 -9.74
CA TRP A 77 -26.74 18.48 -11.20
C TRP A 77 -25.65 17.49 -11.61
N ALA A 78 -24.50 17.51 -10.94
CA ALA A 78 -23.30 16.81 -11.38
C ALA A 78 -23.39 15.28 -11.25
N LEU A 79 -24.13 14.75 -10.27
CA LEU A 79 -24.26 13.31 -10.05
C LEU A 79 -25.00 12.57 -11.19
N GLN A 80 -25.80 13.27 -11.99
CA GLN A 80 -26.44 12.70 -13.18
C GLN A 80 -25.42 12.14 -14.18
N ARG A 81 -24.25 12.78 -14.32
CA ARG A 81 -23.16 12.31 -15.21
C ARG A 81 -22.58 10.96 -14.76
N ASN A 82 -22.65 10.69 -13.46
CA ASN A 82 -22.23 9.42 -12.88
C ASN A 82 -23.36 8.39 -12.86
N LYS A 83 -24.56 8.76 -13.38
CA LYS A 83 -25.80 7.99 -13.28
C LYS A 83 -26.15 7.63 -11.84
N LEU A 84 -25.82 8.49 -10.87
CA LEU A 84 -26.10 8.29 -9.44
C LEU A 84 -27.26 9.16 -8.94
N TRP A 85 -27.85 9.93 -9.85
CA TRP A 85 -28.92 10.89 -9.55
C TRP A 85 -29.75 11.11 -10.81
N GLU A 86 -31.05 11.28 -10.64
CA GLU A 86 -32.01 11.59 -11.70
C GLU A 86 -32.75 12.87 -11.32
N VAL A 87 -32.97 13.74 -12.31
CA VAL A 87 -33.76 14.97 -12.16
C VAL A 87 -34.85 14.93 -13.23
N ALA A 88 -36.11 14.94 -12.81
CA ALA A 88 -37.28 14.99 -13.68
C ALA A 88 -37.23 16.25 -14.54
N ASP A 89 -37.65 16.11 -15.80
CA ASP A 89 -37.74 17.20 -16.78
C ASP A 89 -36.44 18.02 -16.94
N SER A 90 -35.29 17.38 -16.68
CA SER A 90 -33.97 18.02 -16.69
C SER A 90 -33.59 18.61 -18.05
N ALA A 91 -34.12 18.08 -19.15
CA ALA A 91 -33.86 18.58 -20.50
C ALA A 91 -34.47 19.97 -20.75
N ASP A 92 -35.51 20.34 -20.01
CA ASP A 92 -36.27 21.57 -20.22
C ASP A 92 -35.75 22.74 -19.36
N LEU A 93 -34.78 22.49 -18.48
CA LEU A 93 -34.23 23.50 -17.57
C LEU A 93 -33.22 24.42 -18.29
N PRO A 94 -33.38 25.76 -18.21
CA PRO A 94 -32.47 26.69 -18.85
C PRO A 94 -31.08 26.67 -18.19
N LEU A 95 -30.08 26.40 -19.02
CA LEU A 95 -28.69 26.30 -18.59
C LEU A 95 -28.02 27.67 -18.43
N THR A 96 -26.97 27.69 -17.62
CA THR A 96 -26.03 28.82 -17.54
C THR A 96 -25.35 29.08 -18.89
N SER A 97 -24.75 30.26 -19.08
CA SER A 97 -24.07 30.64 -20.34
C SER A 97 -22.96 29.67 -20.77
N GLN A 98 -22.37 28.92 -19.84
CA GLN A 98 -21.39 27.87 -20.14
C GLN A 98 -22.01 26.50 -20.43
N GLY A 99 -23.34 26.35 -20.36
CA GLY A 99 -24.06 25.11 -20.65
C GLY A 99 -23.80 23.95 -19.68
N ARG A 100 -23.11 24.20 -18.55
CA ARG A 100 -22.62 23.12 -17.67
C ARG A 100 -23.61 22.72 -16.57
N ARG A 101 -24.52 23.62 -16.18
CA ARG A 101 -25.51 23.47 -15.10
C ARG A 101 -26.66 24.47 -15.27
N PRO A 102 -27.87 24.20 -14.73
CA PRO A 102 -28.99 25.13 -14.72
C PRO A 102 -28.69 26.38 -13.90
N LYS A 103 -29.44 27.46 -14.17
CA LYS A 103 -29.47 28.64 -13.28
C LYS A 103 -30.19 28.28 -11.98
N LEU A 104 -29.72 28.80 -10.84
CA LEU A 104 -30.35 28.56 -9.54
C LEU A 104 -31.83 28.99 -9.54
N SER A 105 -32.12 30.18 -10.07
CA SER A 105 -33.49 30.70 -10.18
C SER A 105 -34.42 29.79 -10.98
N ALA A 106 -33.90 29.11 -12.00
CA ALA A 106 -34.69 28.21 -12.83
C ALA A 106 -35.01 26.88 -12.12
N LEU A 107 -34.09 26.39 -11.29
CA LEU A 107 -34.37 25.25 -10.41
C LEU A 107 -35.35 25.62 -9.30
N ASP A 108 -35.20 26.81 -8.71
CA ASP A 108 -36.12 27.31 -7.68
C ASP A 108 -37.55 27.48 -8.24
N GLU A 109 -37.70 27.94 -9.49
CA GLU A 109 -38.99 28.11 -10.16
C GLU A 109 -39.62 26.78 -10.60
N ALA A 110 -38.86 25.90 -11.26
CA ALA A 110 -39.36 24.62 -11.76
C ALA A 110 -39.58 23.59 -10.64
N ASN A 111 -38.82 23.71 -9.53
CA ASN A 111 -38.82 22.81 -8.38
C ASN A 111 -38.87 21.30 -8.74
N PRO A 112 -37.98 20.81 -9.63
CA PRO A 112 -38.10 19.47 -10.19
C PRO A 112 -37.95 18.38 -9.12
N LEU A 113 -38.65 17.28 -9.32
CA LEU A 113 -38.45 16.06 -8.55
C LEU A 113 -37.09 15.44 -8.91
N ALA A 114 -36.36 14.98 -7.90
CA ALA A 114 -35.08 14.34 -8.10
C ALA A 114 -34.76 13.31 -7.02
N GLY A 115 -33.95 12.33 -7.37
CA GLY A 115 -33.65 11.21 -6.47
C GLY A 115 -32.59 10.26 -7.01
N LEU A 116 -32.41 9.17 -6.27
CA LEU A 116 -31.63 8.03 -6.75
C LEU A 116 -32.31 7.39 -7.97
N PRO A 117 -31.54 6.79 -8.89
CA PRO A 117 -32.09 5.95 -9.94
C PRO A 117 -33.00 4.87 -9.34
N LYS A 118 -34.14 4.62 -9.98
CA LYS A 118 -35.17 3.70 -9.44
C LYS A 118 -34.60 2.35 -9.00
N GLN A 119 -33.79 1.72 -9.85
CA GLN A 119 -33.18 0.42 -9.56
C GLN A 119 -32.26 0.47 -8.33
N ASP A 120 -31.53 1.57 -8.11
CA ASP A 120 -30.66 1.70 -6.94
C ASP A 120 -31.46 1.94 -5.67
N TYR A 121 -32.47 2.81 -5.74
CA TYR A 121 -33.36 3.09 -4.62
C TYR A 121 -34.04 1.81 -4.12
N ASP A 122 -34.72 1.10 -5.03
CA ASP A 122 -35.48 -0.12 -4.69
C ASP A 122 -34.55 -1.12 -3.98
N ARG A 123 -33.32 -1.28 -4.48
CA ARG A 123 -32.34 -2.22 -3.91
C ARG A 123 -31.72 -1.77 -2.60
N LEU A 124 -31.47 -0.48 -2.41
CA LEU A 124 -30.97 0.04 -1.13
C LEU A 124 -32.03 -0.06 -0.02
N THR A 125 -33.31 -0.03 -0.39
CA THR A 125 -34.43 -0.25 0.54
C THR A 125 -34.63 -1.74 0.85
N GLU A 126 -34.40 -2.64 -0.11
CA GLU A 126 -34.60 -4.09 0.07
C GLU A 126 -33.39 -4.83 0.67
N ASP A 127 -32.16 -4.38 0.39
CA ASP A 127 -30.90 -5.04 0.76
C ASP A 127 -30.05 -4.11 1.65
N LEU A 128 -30.22 -4.26 2.98
CA LEU A 128 -29.48 -3.46 3.96
C LEU A 128 -27.98 -3.76 3.98
N GLU A 129 -27.53 -4.94 3.54
CA GLU A 129 -26.10 -5.24 3.43
C GLU A 129 -25.47 -4.45 2.29
N LEU A 130 -26.15 -4.35 1.14
CA LEU A 130 -25.74 -3.48 0.04
C LEU A 130 -25.72 -2.02 0.47
N ALA A 131 -26.75 -1.55 1.18
CA ALA A 131 -26.81 -0.19 1.68
C ALA A 131 -25.63 0.10 2.62
N ALA A 132 -25.35 -0.79 3.56
CA ALA A 132 -24.22 -0.67 4.47
C ALA A 132 -22.88 -0.66 3.73
N TRP A 133 -22.71 -1.49 2.69
CA TRP A 133 -21.51 -1.51 1.85
C TRP A 133 -21.33 -0.22 1.06
N ALA A 134 -22.38 0.29 0.43
CA ALA A 134 -22.34 1.54 -0.34
C ALA A 134 -22.02 2.75 0.56
N VAL A 135 -22.69 2.85 1.70
CA VAL A 135 -22.44 3.87 2.73
C VAL A 135 -21.00 3.79 3.24
N SER A 136 -20.54 2.60 3.63
CA SER A 136 -19.17 2.41 4.15
C SER A 136 -18.11 2.75 3.11
N THR A 137 -18.37 2.46 1.84
CA THR A 137 -17.49 2.82 0.72
C THR A 137 -17.38 4.34 0.58
N LEU A 138 -18.49 5.08 0.68
CA LEU A 138 -18.46 6.55 0.65
C LEU A 138 -17.74 7.14 1.85
N LEU A 139 -18.02 6.63 3.05
CA LEU A 139 -17.39 7.07 4.30
C LEU A 139 -15.87 6.89 4.24
N LEU A 140 -15.40 5.70 3.88
CA LEU A 140 -13.95 5.44 3.80
C LEU A 140 -13.25 6.26 2.71
N ARG A 141 -13.93 6.57 1.60
CA ARG A 141 -13.29 7.27 0.49
C ARG A 141 -13.27 8.78 0.65
N PHE A 142 -14.26 9.36 1.32
CA PHE A 142 -14.47 10.80 1.37
C PHE A 142 -14.53 11.37 2.79
N PHE A 143 -14.87 10.58 3.81
CA PHE A 143 -15.10 11.04 5.17
C PHE A 143 -14.24 10.25 6.16
N THR A 144 -12.92 10.35 6.04
CA THR A 144 -11.96 9.72 6.96
C THR A 144 -11.12 10.81 7.65
N PRO A 145 -11.16 10.93 9.00
CA PRO A 145 -11.99 10.15 9.92
C PRO A 145 -13.49 10.44 9.72
N THR A 146 -14.35 9.47 10.05
CA THR A 146 -15.80 9.62 9.85
C THR A 146 -16.42 10.52 10.93
N PRO A 147 -17.10 11.62 10.56
CA PRO A 147 -17.72 12.49 11.56
C PRO A 147 -18.91 11.79 12.22
N ALA A 148 -18.85 11.54 13.52
CA ALA A 148 -19.94 10.88 14.27
C ALA A 148 -21.27 11.65 14.15
N LEU A 149 -21.20 12.99 14.14
CA LEU A 149 -22.36 13.86 13.95
C LEU A 149 -22.98 13.74 12.55
N LEU A 150 -22.22 13.35 11.53
CA LEU A 150 -22.77 13.13 10.18
C LEU A 150 -23.66 11.89 10.16
N LEU A 151 -23.22 10.79 10.79
CA LEU A 151 -24.03 9.58 10.91
C LEU A 151 -25.29 9.82 11.73
N GLU A 152 -25.20 10.66 12.77
CA GLU A 152 -26.35 11.08 13.57
C GLU A 152 -27.36 11.89 12.76
N ALA A 153 -26.89 12.93 12.07
CA ALA A 153 -27.72 13.82 11.26
C ALA A 153 -28.45 13.05 10.13
N LEU A 154 -27.86 11.98 9.63
CA LEU A 154 -28.45 11.13 8.59
C LEU A 154 -29.24 9.93 9.16
N GLY A 155 -29.25 9.72 10.47
CA GLY A 155 -29.88 8.56 11.10
C GLY A 155 -29.28 7.22 10.66
N LEU A 156 -27.98 7.18 10.34
CA LEU A 156 -27.28 5.99 9.85
C LEU A 156 -26.56 5.20 10.95
N LYS A 157 -26.68 5.62 12.23
CA LYS A 157 -25.99 4.98 13.36
C LYS A 157 -26.33 3.49 13.51
N GLU A 158 -27.60 3.12 13.36
CA GLU A 158 -28.04 1.72 13.50
C GLU A 158 -27.52 0.85 12.37
N LEU A 159 -27.61 1.35 11.12
CA LEU A 159 -27.04 0.68 9.95
C LEU A 159 -25.53 0.45 10.10
N MET A 160 -24.82 1.44 10.66
CA MET A 160 -23.37 1.43 10.91
C MET A 160 -22.99 0.94 12.32
N SER A 161 -23.89 0.25 13.01
CA SER A 161 -23.59 -0.31 14.34
C SER A 161 -22.49 -1.38 14.27
N GLY A 162 -22.29 -2.01 13.11
CA GLY A 162 -21.05 -2.71 12.75
C GLY A 162 -19.99 -1.70 12.29
N GLN A 163 -18.75 -1.83 12.78
CA GLN A 163 -17.62 -0.99 12.34
C GLN A 163 -17.59 -0.88 10.81
N ILE A 164 -17.33 0.31 10.25
CA ILE A 164 -17.28 0.59 8.79
C ILE A 164 -16.58 -0.53 8.01
N ALA A 165 -15.48 -1.05 8.55
CA ALA A 165 -14.69 -2.12 7.97
C ALA A 165 -15.46 -3.43 7.71
N THR A 166 -16.40 -3.78 8.58
CA THR A 166 -17.18 -5.04 8.51
C THR A 166 -18.23 -5.02 7.40
N CYS A 167 -18.65 -3.82 6.99
CA CYS A 167 -19.61 -3.60 5.91
C CYS A 167 -18.93 -3.53 4.54
N LEU A 168 -17.61 -3.39 4.49
CA LEU A 168 -16.87 -3.42 3.23
C LEU A 168 -16.75 -4.85 2.71
N ARG A 169 -16.60 -4.96 1.39
CA ARG A 169 -16.28 -6.20 0.69
C ARG A 169 -15.02 -6.01 -0.17
N PRO A 170 -14.24 -7.06 -0.47
CA PRO A 170 -14.27 -8.42 0.13
C PRO A 170 -14.06 -8.41 1.65
N LEU A 171 -14.53 -9.46 2.33
CA LEU A 171 -14.09 -9.75 3.70
C LEU A 171 -12.72 -10.43 3.67
N PRO A 172 -11.85 -10.20 4.67
CA PRO A 172 -10.58 -10.91 4.75
C PRO A 172 -10.76 -12.44 4.81
N GLY A 173 -9.92 -13.17 4.07
CA GLY A 173 -9.83 -14.62 4.10
C GLY A 173 -10.65 -15.39 3.04
N GLU A 174 -11.55 -14.74 2.30
CA GLU A 174 -12.30 -15.42 1.24
C GLU A 174 -11.38 -15.90 0.09
N PRO A 175 -11.41 -17.20 -0.29
CA PRO A 175 -10.51 -17.75 -1.29
C PRO A 175 -11.06 -17.65 -2.72
N TYR A 176 -10.16 -17.34 -3.66
CA TYR A 176 -10.47 -17.22 -5.09
C TYR A 176 -9.42 -17.97 -5.94
N PRO A 177 -9.81 -18.73 -6.97
CA PRO A 177 -8.89 -19.55 -7.75
C PRO A 177 -7.95 -18.73 -8.64
N HIS A 178 -8.42 -17.59 -9.18
CA HIS A 178 -7.65 -16.76 -10.09
C HIS A 178 -8.10 -15.30 -10.05
N ARG A 179 -7.25 -14.38 -10.53
CA ARG A 179 -7.50 -12.93 -10.57
C ARG A 179 -8.83 -12.55 -11.24
N ASN A 180 -9.23 -13.28 -12.29
CA ASN A 180 -10.51 -13.02 -12.95
C ASN A 180 -11.71 -13.25 -12.04
N ALA A 181 -11.69 -14.27 -11.17
CA ALA A 181 -12.82 -14.58 -10.28
C ALA A 181 -13.04 -13.45 -9.27
N ILE A 182 -11.96 -12.85 -8.77
CA ILE A 182 -12.01 -11.66 -7.92
C ILE A 182 -12.69 -10.50 -8.68
N ALA A 183 -12.23 -10.24 -9.91
CA ALA A 183 -12.78 -9.16 -10.73
C ALA A 183 -14.21 -9.43 -11.23
N ASP A 184 -14.66 -10.68 -11.29
CA ASP A 184 -16.03 -11.02 -11.64
C ASP A 184 -16.99 -10.69 -10.48
N VAL A 185 -16.52 -10.79 -9.23
CA VAL A 185 -17.30 -10.44 -8.04
C VAL A 185 -17.17 -8.95 -7.69
N TYR A 186 -15.95 -8.43 -7.57
CA TYR A 186 -15.68 -7.08 -7.04
C TYR A 186 -15.24 -6.07 -8.09
N GLY A 187 -15.14 -6.47 -9.36
CA GLY A 187 -14.65 -5.63 -10.44
C GLY A 187 -13.20 -5.20 -10.31
N GLY A 188 -12.87 -4.06 -10.92
CA GLY A 188 -11.49 -3.61 -11.05
C GLY A 188 -10.74 -4.26 -12.23
N ASN A 189 -9.43 -4.05 -12.27
CA ASN A 189 -8.58 -4.52 -13.35
C ASN A 189 -8.13 -5.99 -13.13
N ARG A 190 -8.15 -6.79 -14.20
CA ARG A 190 -7.82 -8.23 -14.19
C ARG A 190 -6.31 -8.53 -14.32
N VAL A 191 -5.51 -7.53 -14.67
CA VAL A 191 -4.09 -7.69 -15.06
C VAL A 191 -3.17 -6.94 -14.11
N LEU A 192 -3.48 -5.68 -13.80
CA LEU A 192 -2.60 -4.82 -13.01
C LEU A 192 -2.47 -5.32 -11.56
N GLY A 193 -1.23 -5.29 -11.05
CA GLY A 193 -0.87 -5.67 -9.69
C GLY A 193 -1.21 -4.61 -8.64
N ILE A 194 -1.28 -3.33 -9.04
CA ILE A 194 -1.65 -2.20 -8.18
C ILE A 194 -2.79 -1.46 -8.84
N THR A 195 -4.01 -1.64 -8.33
CA THR A 195 -5.22 -1.12 -8.97
C THR A 195 -6.39 -1.14 -7.99
N PRO A 196 -7.32 -0.17 -8.04
CA PRO A 196 -8.52 -0.26 -7.23
C PRO A 196 -9.47 -1.36 -7.72
N LEU A 197 -10.27 -1.90 -6.79
CA LEU A 197 -11.48 -2.66 -7.14
C LEU A 197 -12.59 -1.70 -7.64
N ALA A 198 -13.77 -2.21 -7.98
CA ALA A 198 -14.87 -1.39 -8.48
C ALA A 198 -15.29 -0.29 -7.49
N ASP A 199 -15.11 -0.51 -6.19
CA ASP A 199 -15.39 0.46 -5.14
C ASP A 199 -14.42 1.66 -5.10
N GLY A 200 -13.34 1.63 -5.88
CA GLY A 200 -12.36 2.70 -5.96
C GLY A 200 -11.37 2.74 -4.78
N ILE A 201 -11.27 1.67 -3.98
CA ILE A 201 -10.28 1.50 -2.90
C ILE A 201 -9.08 0.72 -3.45
N LEU A 202 -7.87 1.25 -3.22
CA LEU A 202 -6.64 0.70 -3.77
C LEU A 202 -6.40 -0.72 -3.27
N THR A 203 -6.01 -1.58 -4.20
CA THR A 203 -5.73 -2.99 -3.93
C THR A 203 -4.39 -3.35 -4.58
N VAL A 204 -3.56 -4.08 -3.84
CA VAL A 204 -2.29 -4.63 -4.31
C VAL A 204 -2.36 -6.14 -4.27
N TYR A 205 -1.62 -6.79 -5.18
CA TYR A 205 -1.68 -8.23 -5.36
C TYR A 205 -0.29 -8.83 -5.45
N SER A 206 -0.01 -9.77 -4.54
CA SER A 206 1.26 -10.46 -4.41
C SER A 206 1.07 -11.95 -4.70
N ASP A 207 1.76 -12.47 -5.71
CA ASP A 207 1.77 -13.90 -6.07
C ASP A 207 3.17 -14.44 -5.79
N ASP A 208 3.32 -15.50 -4.99
CA ASP A 208 4.61 -16.13 -4.70
C ASP A 208 5.32 -16.65 -5.97
N LYS A 209 4.58 -16.93 -7.04
CA LYS A 209 5.13 -17.29 -8.36
C LYS A 209 5.15 -16.11 -9.34
N GLY A 210 4.75 -14.94 -8.90
CA GLY A 210 4.71 -13.73 -9.70
C GLY A 210 6.11 -13.28 -10.14
N PRO A 211 6.16 -12.32 -11.07
CA PRO A 211 7.43 -11.75 -11.54
C PRO A 211 8.13 -10.88 -10.49
N TYR A 212 7.49 -10.63 -9.34
CA TYR A 212 7.97 -9.77 -8.27
C TYR A 212 8.36 -10.62 -7.06
N ALA A 213 9.53 -10.35 -6.50
CA ALA A 213 10.04 -11.01 -5.30
C ALA A 213 9.54 -10.28 -4.04
N ASP A 214 8.22 -10.23 -3.87
CA ASP A 214 7.60 -9.71 -2.66
C ASP A 214 7.91 -10.63 -1.49
N GLN A 215 8.17 -10.05 -0.32
CA GLN A 215 8.59 -10.82 0.84
C GLN A 215 7.97 -10.27 2.12
N ARG A 216 7.53 -11.17 3.00
CA ARG A 216 7.35 -10.82 4.41
C ARG A 216 8.72 -10.59 5.03
N ILE A 217 8.82 -9.53 5.80
CA ILE A 217 10.01 -9.18 6.55
C ILE A 217 10.05 -10.06 7.80
N PRO A 218 11.10 -10.88 7.99
CA PRO A 218 11.25 -11.75 9.15
C PRO A 218 11.07 -11.00 10.46
N GLU A 219 10.47 -11.68 11.45
CA GLU A 219 10.29 -11.20 12.83
C GLU A 219 9.26 -10.06 13.06
N MET A 220 8.68 -9.46 12.02
CA MET A 220 7.82 -8.27 12.18
C MET A 220 6.52 -8.29 11.36
N ASP A 221 6.29 -9.32 10.55
CA ASP A 221 5.09 -9.57 9.75
C ASP A 221 4.74 -8.50 8.70
N TRP A 222 5.59 -7.48 8.55
CA TRP A 222 5.45 -6.45 7.51
C TRP A 222 5.84 -6.98 6.14
N ILE A 223 5.39 -6.30 5.09
CA ILE A 223 5.55 -6.76 3.71
C ILE A 223 6.44 -5.76 2.95
N ALA A 224 7.49 -6.27 2.31
CA ALA A 224 8.23 -5.56 1.29
C ALA A 224 7.61 -5.87 -0.07
N TYR A 225 6.79 -4.94 -0.57
CA TYR A 225 6.02 -5.09 -1.80
C TYR A 225 6.69 -4.34 -2.96
N THR A 226 6.91 -5.01 -4.08
CA THR A 226 7.61 -4.45 -5.23
C THR A 226 6.67 -3.57 -6.06
N GLY A 227 7.16 -2.41 -6.51
CA GLY A 227 6.38 -1.46 -7.29
C GLY A 227 5.95 -1.96 -8.67
N ASP A 228 5.05 -1.20 -9.30
CA ASP A 228 4.52 -1.46 -10.64
C ASP A 228 5.54 -1.16 -11.74
N GLY A 229 5.49 -1.94 -12.81
CA GLY A 229 6.43 -1.93 -13.94
C GLY A 229 7.22 -3.23 -14.03
N LEU A 230 7.16 -3.92 -15.18
CA LEU A 230 7.76 -5.24 -15.40
C LEU A 230 9.16 -5.19 -16.03
N SER A 231 9.52 -4.08 -16.67
CA SER A 231 10.80 -3.86 -17.34
C SER A 231 11.23 -2.40 -17.24
N GLY A 232 12.54 -2.16 -17.30
CA GLY A 232 13.13 -0.83 -17.16
C GLY A 232 13.01 -0.24 -15.75
N HIS A 233 13.64 0.92 -15.53
CA HIS A 233 13.55 1.63 -14.26
C HIS A 233 12.12 2.08 -13.99
N GLN A 234 11.60 1.74 -12.82
CA GLN A 234 10.26 2.14 -12.41
C GLN A 234 10.19 3.65 -12.16
N THR A 235 9.01 4.22 -12.38
CA THR A 235 8.72 5.64 -12.16
C THR A 235 7.42 5.81 -11.37
N LEU A 236 7.21 6.98 -10.75
CA LEU A 236 5.97 7.31 -10.03
C LEU A 236 4.83 7.61 -11.01
N THR A 237 4.44 6.61 -11.79
CA THR A 237 3.32 6.63 -12.72
C THR A 237 2.36 5.48 -12.39
N ALA A 238 1.13 5.53 -12.92
CA ALA A 238 0.11 4.49 -12.76
C ALA A 238 0.00 3.97 -11.31
N GLY A 239 0.20 2.67 -11.07
CA GLY A 239 0.08 2.04 -9.75
C GLY A 239 1.00 2.69 -8.70
N ASN A 240 2.26 2.98 -9.06
CA ASN A 240 3.21 3.63 -8.14
C ASN A 240 2.79 5.05 -7.76
N ARG A 241 2.08 5.76 -8.66
CA ARG A 241 1.49 7.07 -8.31
C ARG A 241 0.40 6.90 -7.27
N SER A 242 -0.49 5.91 -7.42
CA SER A 242 -1.54 5.63 -6.43
C SER A 242 -0.97 5.20 -5.07
N MET A 243 0.10 4.40 -5.05
CA MET A 243 0.80 4.05 -3.80
C MET A 243 1.39 5.30 -3.13
N ALA A 244 2.02 6.20 -3.89
CA ALA A 244 2.54 7.46 -3.34
C ALA A 244 1.44 8.34 -2.73
N GLU A 245 0.29 8.43 -3.40
CA GLU A 245 -0.88 9.16 -2.89
C GLU A 245 -1.43 8.52 -1.60
N TYR A 246 -1.44 7.20 -1.50
CA TYR A 246 -1.87 6.48 -0.29
C TYR A 246 -0.89 6.65 0.87
N GLN A 247 0.41 6.72 0.59
CA GLN A 247 1.43 7.05 1.58
C GLN A 247 1.23 8.47 2.13
N GLU A 248 1.09 9.47 1.24
CA GLU A 248 0.88 10.87 1.62
C GLU A 248 -0.39 11.07 2.45
N GLN A 249 -1.47 10.35 2.09
CA GLN A 249 -2.75 10.42 2.80
C GLN A 249 -2.82 9.48 4.02
N GLN A 250 -1.78 8.68 4.27
CA GLN A 250 -1.75 7.62 5.29
C GLN A 250 -3.01 6.74 5.23
N LYS A 251 -3.37 6.27 4.03
CA LYS A 251 -4.56 5.44 3.81
C LYS A 251 -4.20 3.97 3.76
N ALA A 252 -5.05 3.15 4.37
CA ALA A 252 -4.96 1.71 4.19
C ALA A 252 -5.45 1.28 2.79
N LEU A 253 -4.79 0.27 2.25
CA LEU A 253 -5.11 -0.42 1.01
C LEU A 253 -5.37 -1.90 1.28
N ARG A 254 -5.96 -2.61 0.32
CA ARG A 254 -6.15 -4.05 0.41
C ARG A 254 -4.92 -4.80 -0.08
N TYR A 255 -4.38 -5.70 0.73
CA TYR A 255 -3.32 -6.62 0.33
C TYR A 255 -3.91 -8.00 0.01
N TRP A 256 -3.83 -8.40 -1.25
CA TRP A 256 -4.17 -9.75 -1.69
C TRP A 256 -2.91 -10.58 -1.85
N HIS A 257 -2.95 -11.81 -1.34
CA HIS A 257 -1.84 -12.75 -1.43
C HIS A 257 -2.30 -14.06 -2.05
N LYS A 258 -1.41 -14.67 -2.85
CA LYS A 258 -1.55 -16.05 -3.30
C LYS A 258 -0.29 -16.82 -2.95
N PRO A 259 -0.35 -17.75 -1.97
CA PRO A 259 0.79 -18.60 -1.66
C PRO A 259 1.05 -19.61 -2.78
N HIS A 260 2.26 -20.15 -2.84
CA HIS A 260 2.64 -21.18 -3.80
C HIS A 260 1.66 -22.37 -3.79
N LYS A 261 1.04 -22.68 -4.95
CA LYS A 261 -0.01 -23.71 -5.12
C LYS A 261 -1.27 -23.46 -4.27
N GLY A 262 -1.49 -22.23 -3.81
CA GLY A 262 -2.69 -21.82 -3.08
C GLY A 262 -3.69 -21.02 -3.91
N HIS A 263 -4.67 -20.47 -3.21
CA HIS A 263 -5.70 -19.59 -3.74
C HIS A 263 -5.38 -18.13 -3.41
N TRP A 264 -5.90 -17.20 -4.20
CA TRP A 264 -5.90 -15.79 -3.84
C TRP A 264 -6.82 -15.56 -2.65
N THR A 265 -6.37 -14.81 -1.66
CA THR A 265 -7.20 -14.30 -0.57
C THR A 265 -6.99 -12.81 -0.39
N PHE A 266 -8.06 -12.08 -0.08
CA PHE A 266 -7.88 -10.77 0.54
C PHE A 266 -7.34 -11.03 1.94
N GLU A 267 -6.04 -10.85 2.13
CA GLU A 267 -5.38 -11.36 3.32
C GLU A 267 -5.50 -10.37 4.48
N THR A 268 -5.19 -9.10 4.22
CA THR A 268 -5.19 -8.05 5.23
C THR A 268 -5.35 -6.67 4.61
N TRP A 269 -5.89 -5.73 5.38
CA TRP A 269 -5.63 -4.32 5.13
C TRP A 269 -4.16 -4.03 5.46
N ALA A 270 -3.55 -3.08 4.75
CA ALA A 270 -2.20 -2.65 5.04
C ALA A 270 -2.03 -1.15 4.77
N VAL A 271 -1.16 -0.50 5.53
CA VAL A 271 -0.79 0.91 5.34
C VAL A 271 0.67 1.02 4.92
N ILE A 272 0.98 1.98 4.05
CA ILE A 272 2.36 2.23 3.62
C ILE A 272 3.07 3.01 4.72
N VAL A 273 4.13 2.43 5.28
CA VAL A 273 4.94 3.03 6.36
C VAL A 273 6.29 3.53 5.87
N GLN A 274 6.70 3.14 4.66
CA GLN A 274 7.92 3.67 4.03
C GLN A 274 7.93 3.35 2.54
N ARG A 275 8.66 4.16 1.75
CA ARG A 275 8.95 3.89 0.34
C ARG A 275 10.45 3.93 0.07
N ARG A 276 10.95 2.90 -0.60
CA ARG A 276 12.37 2.75 -0.95
C ARG A 276 12.56 2.50 -2.45
N LEU A 277 13.79 2.66 -2.92
CA LEU A 277 14.21 2.29 -4.27
C LEU A 277 15.44 1.38 -4.18
N ARG A 278 15.40 0.23 -4.86
CA ARG A 278 16.52 -0.72 -4.91
C ARG A 278 16.78 -1.21 -6.33
N TRP A 279 17.86 -1.96 -6.50
CA TRP A 279 18.05 -2.77 -7.70
C TRP A 279 17.27 -4.07 -7.61
N GLY A 280 16.66 -4.46 -8.73
CA GLY A 280 16.04 -5.74 -8.95
C GLY A 280 16.19 -6.15 -10.42
N ARG A 281 15.73 -7.36 -10.77
CA ARG A 281 15.73 -7.82 -12.15
C ARG A 281 14.33 -7.70 -12.76
N GLY A 282 14.25 -7.12 -13.94
CA GLY A 282 13.02 -7.09 -14.74
C GLY A 282 12.68 -8.45 -15.31
N GLN A 283 11.49 -8.57 -15.90
CA GLN A 283 11.05 -9.78 -16.61
C GLN A 283 11.91 -10.05 -17.87
N ASP A 284 12.55 -9.02 -18.40
CA ASP A 284 13.57 -9.09 -19.45
C ASP A 284 14.94 -9.62 -18.97
N GLY A 285 15.07 -9.93 -17.68
CA GLY A 285 16.31 -10.37 -17.05
C GLY A 285 17.34 -9.25 -16.80
N GLN A 286 17.03 -8.01 -17.19
CA GLN A 286 17.95 -6.88 -17.04
C GLN A 286 17.82 -6.24 -15.65
N GLN A 287 18.92 -5.65 -15.19
CA GLN A 287 18.92 -4.87 -13.95
C GLN A 287 18.08 -3.62 -14.13
N ARG A 288 17.25 -3.33 -13.13
CA ARG A 288 16.39 -2.15 -13.09
C ARG A 288 16.32 -1.59 -11.68
N ARG A 289 15.91 -0.33 -11.59
CA ARG A 289 15.58 0.31 -10.32
C ARG A 289 14.09 0.12 -10.09
N GLU A 290 13.73 -0.46 -8.96
CA GLU A 290 12.35 -0.78 -8.60
C GLU A 290 12.01 -0.21 -7.22
N PHE A 291 10.75 0.23 -7.07
CA PHE A 291 10.26 0.66 -5.77
C PHE A 291 10.04 -0.53 -4.86
N VAL A 292 10.27 -0.32 -3.57
CA VAL A 292 9.86 -1.22 -2.50
C VAL A 292 8.97 -0.44 -1.56
N TRP A 293 7.70 -0.80 -1.53
CA TRP A 293 6.68 -0.26 -0.65
C TRP A 293 6.63 -1.11 0.61
N ILE A 294 6.84 -0.48 1.76
CA ILE A 294 6.80 -1.17 3.04
C ILE A 294 5.39 -1.06 3.56
N LEU A 295 4.70 -2.20 3.59
CA LEU A 295 3.32 -2.30 4.02
C LEU A 295 3.27 -2.91 5.41
N ALA A 296 2.67 -2.19 6.35
CA ALA A 296 2.35 -2.71 7.67
C ALA A 296 0.91 -3.23 7.68
N PRO A 297 0.66 -4.52 7.96
CA PRO A 297 -0.69 -5.05 8.13
C PRO A 297 -1.45 -4.33 9.24
N VAL A 298 -2.72 -4.03 8.98
CA VAL A 298 -3.65 -3.43 9.94
C VAL A 298 -4.98 -4.18 9.93
N PRO A 299 -5.70 -4.25 11.07
CA PRO A 299 -6.95 -5.03 11.13
C PRO A 299 -8.04 -4.48 10.21
N SER A 300 -8.05 -3.17 9.99
CA SER A 300 -9.09 -2.48 9.26
C SER A 300 -8.56 -1.18 8.62
N PRO A 301 -9.30 -0.55 7.71
CA PRO A 301 -8.89 0.71 7.11
C PRO A 301 -9.13 1.93 8.01
N VAL A 302 -9.65 1.73 9.23
CA VAL A 302 -9.95 2.75 10.23
C VAL A 302 -8.74 2.89 11.17
N GLN A 303 -8.16 4.09 11.23
CA GLN A 303 -6.88 4.35 11.91
C GLN A 303 -6.90 4.02 13.40
N GLU A 304 -8.05 4.19 14.06
CA GLU A 304 -8.26 3.87 15.48
C GLU A 304 -8.08 2.39 15.80
N THR A 305 -8.08 1.52 14.79
CA THR A 305 -7.86 0.07 14.94
C THR A 305 -6.39 -0.35 14.79
N TRP A 306 -5.50 0.59 14.47
CA TRP A 306 -4.10 0.27 14.16
C TRP A 306 -3.28 0.12 15.44
N SER A 307 -2.28 -0.76 15.40
CA SER A 307 -1.42 -1.00 16.56
C SER A 307 -0.51 0.22 16.82
N PRO A 308 -0.08 0.45 18.08
CA PRO A 308 0.86 1.53 18.40
C PRO A 308 2.16 1.47 17.58
N GLU A 309 2.64 0.27 17.25
CA GLU A 309 3.84 0.07 16.43
C GLU A 309 3.68 0.60 15.00
N VAL A 310 2.47 0.53 14.44
CA VAL A 310 2.16 1.07 13.11
C VAL A 310 2.04 2.59 13.17
N ILE A 311 1.37 3.12 14.20
CA ILE A 311 1.25 4.57 14.40
C ILE A 311 2.63 5.21 14.59
N GLU A 312 3.47 4.63 15.45
CA GLU A 312 4.86 5.10 15.66
C GLU A 312 5.65 5.09 14.35
N ALA A 313 5.48 4.06 13.51
CA ALA A 313 6.16 3.98 12.22
C ALA A 313 5.70 5.05 11.22
N LEU A 314 4.40 5.35 11.20
CA LEU A 314 3.83 6.42 10.37
C LEU A 314 4.29 7.81 10.83
N GLU A 315 4.47 8.02 12.13
CA GLU A 315 5.04 9.25 12.70
C GLU A 315 6.53 9.41 12.34
N GLN A 316 7.24 8.30 12.13
CA GLN A 316 8.65 8.28 11.74
C GLN A 316 8.87 8.33 10.21
N ASP A 317 7.84 8.08 9.39
CA ASP A 317 7.93 8.19 7.94
C ASP A 317 8.12 9.66 7.54
N ASP A 318 9.22 9.95 6.84
CA ASP A 318 9.49 11.29 6.32
C ASP A 318 8.76 11.55 4.98
N GLY A 319 8.06 10.54 4.46
CA GLY A 319 7.33 10.57 3.18
C GLY A 319 8.24 10.61 1.94
N GLN A 320 9.56 10.56 2.14
CA GLN A 320 10.55 10.65 1.07
C GLN A 320 10.84 9.29 0.45
N LEU A 321 11.64 9.30 -0.61
CA LEU A 321 12.14 8.08 -1.24
C LEU A 321 13.53 7.78 -0.68
N HIS A 322 13.67 6.64 0.00
CA HIS A 322 14.99 6.17 0.41
C HIS A 322 15.63 5.35 -0.71
N ASP A 323 16.71 5.88 -1.28
CA ASP A 323 17.34 5.32 -2.49
C ASP A 323 18.54 4.44 -2.18
N ASP A 324 18.26 3.17 -1.85
CA ASP A 324 19.29 2.15 -1.57
C ASP A 324 20.08 1.75 -2.83
N SER A 325 19.56 2.07 -4.02
CA SER A 325 20.19 1.72 -5.29
C SER A 325 21.50 2.48 -5.55
N LEU A 326 21.74 3.57 -4.81
CA LEU A 326 23.00 4.33 -4.86
C LEU A 326 24.12 3.65 -4.07
N ASP A 327 23.77 2.92 -3.00
CA ASP A 327 24.74 2.27 -2.12
C ASP A 327 25.09 0.85 -2.57
N VAL A 328 24.16 0.16 -3.25
CA VAL A 328 24.27 -1.27 -3.61
C VAL A 328 24.10 -1.42 -5.13
N ILE A 329 25.18 -1.27 -5.90
CA ILE A 329 25.13 -1.30 -7.37
C ILE A 329 25.47 -2.72 -7.88
N PRO A 330 24.57 -3.37 -8.66
CA PRO A 330 24.82 -4.66 -9.27
C PRO A 330 26.07 -4.64 -10.15
N ILE A 331 26.85 -5.72 -10.10
CA ILE A 331 28.10 -5.86 -10.86
C ILE A 331 27.84 -5.66 -12.36
N GLU A 332 26.72 -6.15 -12.88
CA GLU A 332 26.41 -6.03 -14.30
C GLU A 332 26.24 -4.56 -14.72
N VAL A 333 25.62 -3.74 -13.87
CA VAL A 333 25.45 -2.29 -14.13
C VAL A 333 26.78 -1.57 -14.02
N ASP A 334 27.54 -1.84 -12.96
CA ASP A 334 28.85 -1.24 -12.71
C ASP A 334 29.83 -1.50 -13.87
N SER A 335 29.78 -2.71 -14.45
CA SER A 335 30.63 -3.12 -15.57
C SER A 335 30.35 -2.41 -16.91
N THR A 336 29.16 -1.82 -17.07
CA THR A 336 28.74 -1.14 -18.32
C THR A 336 28.99 0.37 -18.32
N ALA A 337 29.19 0.97 -17.14
CA ALA A 337 29.73 2.32 -17.03
C ALA A 337 31.21 2.30 -17.45
N LYS A 338 31.69 3.29 -18.23
CA LYS A 338 33.11 3.38 -18.64
C LYS A 338 34.02 3.07 -17.44
N PRO A 339 34.98 2.13 -17.55
CA PRO A 339 35.56 1.47 -16.40
C PRO A 339 36.43 2.44 -15.62
N LYS A 340 35.93 2.96 -14.51
CA LYS A 340 36.82 3.11 -13.35
C LYS A 340 36.90 1.71 -12.76
N ARG A 341 38.01 1.01 -13.01
CA ARG A 341 38.33 -0.24 -12.30
C ARG A 341 38.46 0.09 -10.81
N THR A 342 37.35 0.10 -10.09
CA THR A 342 37.35 0.08 -8.64
C THR A 342 37.81 -1.31 -8.22
N SER A 343 38.86 -1.36 -7.40
CA SER A 343 39.36 -2.61 -6.84
C SER A 343 38.27 -3.25 -5.96
N ALA A 344 38.33 -4.58 -5.78
CA ALA A 344 37.45 -5.29 -4.86
C ALA A 344 37.52 -4.68 -3.43
N SER A 345 38.70 -4.21 -3.03
CA SER A 345 38.93 -3.47 -1.79
C SER A 345 38.17 -2.13 -1.74
N GLU A 346 38.19 -1.32 -2.80
CA GLU A 346 37.43 -0.07 -2.86
C GLU A 346 35.91 -0.30 -2.84
N LYS A 347 35.43 -1.29 -3.59
CA LYS A 347 34.01 -1.68 -3.56
C LYS A 347 33.59 -2.16 -2.17
N TYR A 348 34.41 -2.97 -1.51
CA TYR A 348 34.18 -3.38 -0.12
C TYR A 348 34.13 -2.18 0.83
N LYS A 349 35.06 -1.21 0.69
CA LYS A 349 35.08 0.00 1.52
C LYS A 349 33.81 0.82 1.34
N GLN A 350 33.30 0.95 0.12
CA GLN A 350 32.04 1.63 -0.18
C GLN A 350 30.85 0.92 0.50
N LEU A 351 30.72 -0.39 0.31
CA LEU A 351 29.65 -1.20 0.91
C LEU A 351 29.74 -1.20 2.45
N ALA A 352 30.95 -1.26 3.00
CA ALA A 352 31.18 -1.19 4.44
C ALA A 352 30.88 0.20 5.02
N ALA A 353 31.21 1.27 4.29
CA ALA A 353 30.85 2.63 4.67
C ALA A 353 29.34 2.84 4.62
N ALA A 354 28.65 2.34 3.59
CA ALA A 354 27.20 2.35 3.49
C ALA A 354 26.55 1.62 4.69
N ALA A 355 27.00 0.38 4.96
CA ALA A 355 26.55 -0.37 6.13
C ALA A 355 26.82 0.37 7.46
N ARG A 356 27.96 1.09 7.57
CA ARG A 356 28.30 1.88 8.76
C ARG A 356 27.45 3.14 8.91
N ARG A 357 27.10 3.84 7.82
CA ARG A 357 26.18 4.99 7.85
C ARG A 357 24.80 4.57 8.35
N THR A 358 24.25 3.50 7.76
CA THR A 358 23.02 2.86 8.22
C THR A 358 23.10 2.42 9.69
N ALA A 359 24.29 2.02 10.13
CA ALA A 359 24.56 1.59 11.47
C ALA A 359 24.73 2.72 12.51
N ALA A 360 24.89 3.96 12.08
CA ALA A 360 25.14 5.10 12.96
C ALA A 360 23.87 5.88 13.33
N ASP A 361 22.78 5.78 12.55
CA ASP A 361 21.46 6.40 12.80
C ASP A 361 20.69 5.76 14.00
N ARG A 362 21.42 5.22 14.98
CA ARG A 362 20.93 4.27 15.99
C ARG A 362 20.73 4.87 17.37
N THR A 363 19.51 5.30 17.67
CA THR A 363 19.05 5.48 19.06
C THR A 363 17.64 4.97 19.35
N HIS A 364 16.79 4.70 18.35
CA HIS A 364 15.41 4.27 18.57
C HIS A 364 15.18 2.76 18.38
N LYS A 365 14.49 2.13 19.34
CA LYS A 365 13.98 0.76 19.27
C LYS A 365 12.59 0.74 18.63
N SER A 366 12.44 1.20 17.39
CA SER A 366 11.16 1.15 16.68
C SER A 366 11.09 -0.03 15.70
N LYS A 367 9.87 -0.42 15.32
CA LYS A 367 9.64 -1.47 14.31
C LYS A 367 10.14 -1.05 12.92
N LEU A 368 10.01 0.23 12.59
CA LEU A 368 10.61 0.82 11.38
C LEU A 368 12.14 0.67 11.40
N ALA A 369 12.80 0.96 12.52
CA ALA A 369 14.26 0.74 12.63
C ALA A 369 14.66 -0.75 12.54
N GLN A 370 13.82 -1.68 13.00
CA GLN A 370 14.04 -3.12 12.76
C GLN A 370 13.92 -3.49 11.28
N MET A 371 12.88 -2.97 10.62
CA MET A 371 12.68 -3.14 9.19
C MET A 371 13.87 -2.62 8.39
N GLU A 372 14.37 -1.42 8.73
CA GLU A 372 15.46 -0.79 8.00
C GLU A 372 16.73 -1.61 8.09
N ARG A 373 17.00 -2.18 9.27
CA ARG A 373 18.11 -3.13 9.42
C ARG A 373 17.97 -4.33 8.49
N TYR A 374 16.77 -4.90 8.38
CA TYR A 374 16.55 -6.03 7.47
C TYR A 374 16.81 -5.63 5.99
N LEU A 375 16.19 -4.54 5.54
CA LEU A 375 16.25 -4.10 4.14
C LEU A 375 17.58 -3.49 3.72
N ARG A 376 18.34 -2.90 4.65
CA ARG A 376 19.65 -2.28 4.40
C ARG A 376 20.81 -3.25 4.65
N SER A 377 20.53 -4.46 5.12
CA SER A 377 21.51 -5.55 5.18
C SER A 377 22.15 -5.96 3.84
N PRO A 378 21.61 -5.68 2.63
CA PRO A 378 22.28 -6.05 1.38
C PRO A 378 23.68 -5.45 1.22
N ALA A 379 23.94 -4.21 1.66
CA ALA A 379 25.29 -3.65 1.58
C ALA A 379 26.28 -4.43 2.46
N ALA A 380 25.86 -4.76 3.69
CA ALA A 380 26.68 -5.54 4.60
C ALA A 380 26.83 -6.99 4.12
N ARG A 381 25.76 -7.59 3.59
CA ARG A 381 25.75 -8.94 3.02
C ARG A 381 26.59 -9.03 1.75
N GLU A 382 26.46 -8.10 0.82
CA GLU A 382 27.23 -8.04 -0.42
C GLU A 382 28.71 -7.80 -0.11
N ALA A 383 29.03 -6.93 0.85
CA ALA A 383 30.41 -6.78 1.32
C ALA A 383 30.98 -8.11 1.81
N VAL A 384 30.21 -8.88 2.57
CA VAL A 384 30.64 -10.19 3.09
C VAL A 384 30.72 -11.24 1.97
N ILE A 385 29.79 -11.24 1.01
CA ILE A 385 29.87 -12.12 -0.18
C ILE A 385 31.13 -11.79 -0.99
N LEU A 386 31.39 -10.51 -1.27
CA LEU A 386 32.59 -10.05 -1.96
C LEU A 386 33.86 -10.48 -1.20
N ARG A 387 33.88 -10.28 0.13
CA ARG A 387 34.98 -10.70 1.02
C ARG A 387 35.17 -12.22 1.06
N SER A 388 34.08 -12.98 0.91
CA SER A 388 34.12 -14.45 0.93
C SER A 388 34.73 -15.04 -0.34
N ALA A 389 34.71 -14.29 -1.45
CA ALA A 389 35.11 -14.76 -2.78
C ALA A 389 34.46 -16.10 -3.19
N GLY A 390 33.21 -16.34 -2.73
CA GLY A 390 32.48 -17.58 -2.99
C GLY A 390 32.85 -18.77 -2.09
N CYS A 391 33.68 -18.56 -1.07
CA CYS A 391 34.14 -19.59 -0.15
C CYS A 391 33.63 -19.41 1.28
N CYS A 392 33.46 -20.51 2.02
CA CYS A 392 33.14 -20.45 3.44
C CYS A 392 34.29 -19.79 4.23
N GLU A 393 33.97 -18.79 5.06
CA GLU A 393 34.96 -18.06 5.86
C GLU A 393 35.30 -18.78 7.18
N ASN A 394 34.68 -19.93 7.49
CA ASN A 394 35.06 -20.71 8.67
C ASN A 394 36.41 -21.43 8.40
N PRO A 395 37.49 -21.13 9.15
CA PRO A 395 38.79 -21.77 8.94
C PRO A 395 38.77 -23.28 9.23
N LEU A 396 37.78 -23.76 10.00
CA LEU A 396 37.58 -25.17 10.32
C LEU A 396 36.56 -25.84 9.39
N CYS A 397 36.25 -25.24 8.24
CA CYS A 397 35.34 -25.82 7.27
C CYS A 397 35.93 -27.14 6.71
N MET A 398 35.16 -28.23 6.79
CA MET A 398 35.56 -29.54 6.24
C MET A 398 35.31 -29.67 4.73
N GLY A 399 34.85 -28.59 4.07
CA GLY A 399 34.50 -28.55 2.66
C GLY A 399 33.07 -28.08 2.43
N HIS A 400 32.86 -27.43 1.29
CA HIS A 400 31.54 -27.04 0.78
C HIS A 400 31.54 -27.14 -0.75
N PRO A 401 30.36 -27.30 -1.38
CA PRO A 401 30.28 -27.36 -2.84
C PRO A 401 30.67 -26.01 -3.47
N LEU A 402 31.27 -26.08 -4.66
CA LEU A 402 31.51 -24.92 -5.54
C LEU A 402 30.36 -24.71 -6.54
N GLU A 403 29.36 -25.59 -6.53
CA GLU A 403 28.13 -25.45 -7.30
C GLU A 403 27.40 -24.15 -6.91
N ARG A 404 26.72 -23.57 -7.90
CA ARG A 404 25.97 -22.33 -7.77
C ARG A 404 24.47 -22.61 -7.82
N THR A 405 23.68 -21.72 -7.24
CA THR A 405 22.22 -21.78 -7.31
C THR A 405 21.72 -21.47 -8.72
N ASP A 406 20.43 -21.71 -8.98
CA ASP A 406 19.77 -21.32 -10.25
C ASP A 406 19.93 -19.82 -10.58
N ALA A 407 20.17 -18.98 -9.56
CA ALA A 407 20.44 -17.55 -9.69
C ALA A 407 21.94 -17.21 -9.83
N ASP A 408 22.79 -18.21 -10.10
CA ASP A 408 24.25 -18.11 -10.24
C ASP A 408 24.98 -17.58 -8.98
N ALA A 409 24.39 -17.76 -7.80
CA ALA A 409 24.97 -17.33 -6.52
C ALA A 409 25.71 -18.50 -5.82
N PRO A 410 26.80 -18.23 -5.05
CA PRO A 410 27.45 -19.27 -4.25
C PRO A 410 26.49 -19.78 -3.16
N ILE A 411 26.55 -21.08 -2.87
CA ILE A 411 25.74 -21.71 -1.82
C ILE A 411 26.33 -21.38 -0.44
N LEU A 412 26.13 -20.12 -0.02
CA LEU A 412 26.61 -19.57 1.24
C LEU A 412 25.49 -18.78 1.94
N GLU A 413 25.44 -18.91 3.25
CA GLU A 413 24.57 -18.17 4.14
C GLU A 413 25.41 -17.09 4.85
N VAL A 414 25.16 -15.83 4.52
CA VAL A 414 25.73 -14.70 5.26
C VAL A 414 24.89 -14.46 6.51
N ASP A 415 25.54 -14.46 7.68
CA ASP A 415 24.86 -14.33 8.96
C ASP A 415 25.71 -13.58 10.01
N HIS A 416 25.08 -12.97 11.02
CA HIS A 416 25.76 -12.28 12.12
C HIS A 416 26.39 -13.27 13.07
N VAL A 417 27.67 -13.13 13.39
CA VAL A 417 28.40 -14.13 14.19
C VAL A 417 27.72 -14.43 15.55
N ASN A 418 27.22 -13.41 16.24
CA ASN A 418 26.57 -13.56 17.56
C ASN A 418 25.05 -13.33 17.53
N GLY A 419 24.43 -13.31 16.34
CA GLY A 419 23.05 -12.91 16.14
C GLY A 419 22.83 -11.40 16.27
N LEU A 420 21.92 -10.86 15.46
CA LEU A 420 21.66 -9.41 15.37
C LEU A 420 21.18 -8.81 16.71
N ALA A 421 20.40 -9.58 17.49
CA ALA A 421 19.85 -9.17 18.79
C ALA A 421 20.90 -8.86 19.86
N ARG A 422 22.14 -9.40 19.73
CA ARG A 422 23.22 -9.20 20.71
C ARG A 422 24.24 -8.14 20.33
N THR A 423 24.46 -7.90 19.04
CA THR A 423 25.45 -6.91 18.59
C THR A 423 24.81 -5.56 18.33
N GLY A 424 23.55 -5.50 17.92
CA GLY A 424 22.87 -4.27 17.51
C GLY A 424 23.48 -3.62 16.26
N GLN A 425 24.51 -4.23 15.67
CA GLN A 425 25.27 -3.70 14.55
C GLN A 425 25.17 -4.63 13.34
N ASP A 426 24.54 -4.14 12.26
CA ASP A 426 24.48 -4.78 10.94
C ASP A 426 25.60 -4.24 10.05
N VAL A 427 26.83 -4.72 10.29
CA VAL A 427 28.06 -4.27 9.60
C VAL A 427 28.93 -5.47 9.23
N PRO A 428 29.72 -5.39 8.14
CA PRO A 428 30.51 -6.53 7.65
C PRO A 428 31.48 -7.13 8.69
N GLU A 429 32.02 -6.32 9.60
CA GLU A 429 32.98 -6.75 10.63
C GLU A 429 32.39 -7.68 11.72
N VAL A 430 31.06 -7.78 11.80
CA VAL A 430 30.36 -8.71 12.72
C VAL A 430 29.54 -9.78 11.99
N MET A 431 29.65 -9.84 10.67
CA MET A 431 28.99 -10.82 9.80
C MET A 431 30.02 -11.77 9.18
N ILE A 432 29.57 -12.96 8.79
CA ILE A 432 30.42 -14.03 8.27
C ILE A 432 29.68 -14.83 7.19
N ALA A 433 30.36 -15.25 6.12
CA ALA A 433 29.81 -16.16 5.12
C ALA A 433 30.09 -17.63 5.49
N LEU A 434 29.05 -18.45 5.61
CA LEU A 434 29.15 -19.86 5.99
C LEU A 434 28.45 -20.77 4.99
N CYS A 435 28.99 -21.96 4.74
CA CYS A 435 28.21 -22.99 4.04
C CYS A 435 27.09 -23.53 4.96
N PRO A 436 26.06 -24.21 4.41
CA PRO A 436 24.94 -24.73 5.21
C PRO A 436 25.37 -25.59 6.42
N ASN A 437 26.43 -26.38 6.26
CA ASN A 437 26.98 -27.20 7.35
C ASN A 437 27.62 -26.35 8.46
N CYS A 438 28.48 -25.39 8.11
CA CYS A 438 29.10 -24.49 9.08
C CYS A 438 28.08 -23.56 9.75
N HIS A 439 27.04 -23.14 9.00
CA HIS A 439 25.93 -22.39 9.56
C HIS A 439 25.14 -23.23 10.59
N ALA A 440 24.87 -24.50 10.30
CA ALA A 440 24.27 -25.44 11.26
C ALA A 440 25.14 -25.63 12.52
N LEU A 441 26.48 -25.74 12.37
CA LEU A 441 27.38 -25.83 13.53
C LEU A 441 27.32 -24.58 14.42
N LYS A 442 27.20 -23.39 13.81
CA LYS A 442 27.08 -22.11 14.53
C LYS A 442 25.74 -21.96 15.25
N THR A 443 24.63 -22.43 14.66
CA THR A 443 23.28 -22.23 15.21
C THR A 443 22.93 -23.30 16.25
N ARG A 444 23.16 -24.56 15.91
CA ARG A 444 22.70 -25.74 16.69
C ARG A 444 23.80 -26.72 17.11
N GLY A 445 25.06 -26.46 16.75
CA GLY A 445 26.18 -27.32 17.15
C GLY A 445 26.50 -27.28 18.65
N ARG A 446 27.00 -28.40 19.19
CA ARG A 446 27.40 -28.54 20.61
C ARG A 446 28.45 -27.49 21.02
N ASN A 447 29.40 -27.21 20.12
CA ASN A 447 30.51 -26.29 20.35
C ASN A 447 30.25 -24.87 19.81
N ARG A 448 28.98 -24.52 19.53
CA ARG A 448 28.60 -23.25 18.87
C ARG A 448 29.18 -22.00 19.52
N ARG A 449 29.26 -21.94 20.85
CA ARG A 449 29.79 -20.75 21.57
C ARG A 449 31.26 -20.52 21.28
N GLU A 450 32.05 -21.59 21.19
CA GLU A 450 33.47 -21.48 20.90
C GLU A 450 33.68 -21.17 19.42
N LEU A 451 32.92 -21.81 18.54
CA LEU A 451 32.91 -21.49 17.11
C LEU A 451 32.56 -20.01 16.87
N GLN A 452 31.53 -19.47 17.55
CA GLN A 452 31.16 -18.05 17.43
C GLN A 452 32.29 -17.10 17.83
N LYS A 453 33.08 -17.42 18.88
CA LYS A 453 34.26 -16.59 19.24
C LYS A 453 35.30 -16.59 18.13
N GLN A 454 35.61 -17.76 17.56
CA GLN A 454 36.56 -17.91 16.48
C GLN A 454 36.10 -17.15 15.22
N LEU A 455 34.85 -17.35 14.80
CA LEU A 455 34.26 -16.66 13.65
C LEU A 455 34.27 -15.14 13.82
N ARG A 456 34.13 -14.63 15.07
CA ARG A 456 34.19 -13.19 15.35
C ARG A 456 35.59 -12.62 15.10
N ALA A 457 36.62 -13.36 15.50
CA ALA A 457 38.00 -12.97 15.24
C ALA A 457 38.29 -12.96 13.73
N VAL A 458 37.81 -13.99 13.02
CA VAL A 458 37.96 -14.11 11.56
C VAL A 458 37.26 -12.97 10.82
N ALA A 459 36.00 -12.69 11.14
CA ALA A 459 35.23 -11.61 10.51
C ALA A 459 35.93 -10.25 10.65
N ARG A 460 36.46 -9.95 11.85
CA ARG A 460 37.21 -8.72 12.13
C ARG A 460 38.53 -8.65 11.36
N SER A 461 39.31 -9.73 11.38
CA SER A 461 40.60 -9.79 10.68
C SER A 461 40.41 -9.63 9.17
N ARG A 462 39.47 -10.35 8.56
CA ARG A 462 39.16 -10.23 7.13
C ARG A 462 38.61 -8.84 6.78
N HIS A 463 37.80 -8.24 7.66
CA HIS A 463 37.36 -6.85 7.46
C HIS A 463 38.54 -5.87 7.46
N GLN A 464 39.48 -6.00 8.40
CA GLN A 464 40.66 -5.14 8.48
C GLN A 464 41.54 -5.25 7.23
N ALA A 465 41.78 -6.46 6.71
CA ALA A 465 42.56 -6.67 5.49
C ALA A 465 41.99 -5.89 4.29
N PHE A 466 40.68 -6.04 4.05
CA PHE A 466 40.00 -5.28 2.99
C PHE A 466 40.02 -3.77 3.22
N MET A 467 39.93 -3.30 4.47
CA MET A 467 40.05 -1.87 4.79
C MET A 467 41.47 -1.34 4.54
N GLN A 468 42.50 -2.19 4.64
CA GLN A 468 43.90 -1.84 4.41
C GLN A 468 44.33 -1.90 2.94
N GLY A 469 43.55 -2.55 2.06
CA GLY A 469 43.86 -2.60 0.62
C GLY A 469 44.41 -3.94 0.12
N GLU A 470 44.47 -4.94 1.00
CA GLU A 470 44.77 -6.34 0.66
C GLU A 470 43.53 -7.05 0.12
#